data_AF-A0AA50R0V1-F1
#
_entry.id   AF-A0AA50R0V1-F1
#
_cell.length_a   1.000
_cell.length_b   1.000
_cell.length_c   1.000
_cell.angle_alpha   90.00
_cell.angle_beta   90.00
_cell.angle_gamma   90.00
#
_symmetry.space_group_name_H-M   'P 1'
#
loop_
_entity.id
_entity.type
_entity.pdbx_description
1 polymer ?
#
loop_
_entity_poly.entity_id
_entity_poly.type
_entity_poly.pdbx_seq_one_letter_code
_entity_poly.pdbx_strand_id
1 'polypeptide(L)' 'PIWQTIKEIKGADLPNIPVMLAGNKCDESPEIREVSAAEGQAQAQTWGVSFMETSAKTNHNVTQLF' A
#
# COMPACT_ATOMS: atom_id res chain seq x y z
N PRO A 1 6.72 0.02 13.69
CA PRO A 1 6.08 -0.18 12.36
C PRO A 1 6.58 0.86 11.35
N ILE A 2 6.79 0.47 10.09
CA ILE A 2 7.40 1.34 9.06
C ILE A 2 6.69 2.69 8.86
N TRP A 3 5.40 2.75 9.18
CA TRP A 3 4.60 3.97 9.13
C TRP A 3 5.04 5.08 10.09
N GLN A 4 5.49 4.73 11.31
CA GLN A 4 6.04 5.72 12.24
C GLN A 4 7.33 6.32 11.68
N THR A 5 8.19 5.49 11.10
CA THR A 5 9.43 5.93 10.44
C THR A 5 9.15 6.86 9.25
N ILE A 6 8.11 6.58 8.45
CA ILE A 6 7.68 7.48 7.36
C ILE A 6 7.21 8.83 7.92
N LYS A 7 6.43 8.82 9.01
CA LYS A 7 5.99 10.05 9.69
C LYS A 7 7.17 10.87 10.24
N GLU A 8 8.16 10.21 10.82
CA GLU A 8 9.36 10.87 11.35
C GLU A 8 10.23 11.47 10.23
N ILE A 9 10.42 10.75 9.12
CA ILE A 9 11.24 11.21 7.99
C ILE A 9 10.56 12.34 7.21
N LYS A 10 9.25 12.23 6.96
CA LYS A 10 8.50 13.20 6.16
C LYS A 10 7.95 14.37 6.99
N GLY A 11 7.78 14.20 8.29
CA GLY A 11 7.41 15.26 9.23
C GLY A 11 6.25 16.13 8.73
N ALA A 12 6.48 17.44 8.67
CA ALA A 12 5.49 18.44 8.25
C ALA A 12 5.14 18.40 6.75
N ASP A 13 5.95 17.76 5.91
CA ASP A 13 5.71 17.65 4.47
C ASP A 13 4.82 16.46 4.09
N LEU A 14 4.53 15.57 5.04
CA LEU A 14 3.70 14.39 4.81
C LEU A 14 2.33 14.70 4.18
N PRO A 15 1.62 15.81 4.51
CA PRO A 15 0.37 16.20 3.84
C PRO A 15 0.55 16.60 2.38
N ASN A 16 1.75 17.03 1.99
CA ASN A 16 2.06 17.47 0.62
C ASN A 16 2.58 16.34 -0.26
N ILE A 17 2.79 15.15 0.30
CA ILE A 17 3.35 14.00 -0.40
C ILE A 17 2.22 13.01 -0.65
N PRO A 18 1.90 12.69 -1.91
CA PRO A 18 0.95 11.61 -2.20
C PRO A 18 1.56 10.29 -1.72
N VAL A 19 0.94 9.68 -0.72
CA VAL A 19 1.32 8.37 -0.21
C VAL A 19 0.23 7.37 -0.58
N MET A 20 0.64 6.22 -1.12
CA MET A 20 -0.23 5.11 -1.45
C MET A 20 0.34 3.82 -0.85
N LEU A 21 -0.52 3.05 -0.18
CA LEU A 21 -0.20 1.71 0.30
C LEU A 21 -0.45 0.72 -0.83
N ALA A 22 0.62 0.11 -1.34
CA ALA A 22 0.53 -0.89 -2.39
C ALA A 22 0.60 -2.32 -1.80
N GLY A 23 -0.49 -3.09 -1.93
CA GLY A 23 -0.48 -4.53 -1.70
C GLY A 23 0.13 -5.25 -2.91
N ASN A 24 1.46 -5.37 -2.94
CA ASN A 24 2.16 -5.99 -4.06
C ASN A 24 2.00 -7.53 -4.05
N LYS A 25 2.16 -8.17 -5.22
CA LYS A 25 2.05 -9.63 -5.44
C LYS A 25 0.64 -10.22 -5.31
N CYS A 26 -0.40 -9.48 -5.71
CA CYS A 26 -1.76 -10.03 -5.71
C CYS A 26 -2.00 -11.19 -6.70
N ASP A 27 -1.02 -11.52 -7.55
CA ASP A 27 -1.04 -12.67 -8.46
C ASP A 27 -0.78 -14.02 -7.76
N GLU A 28 -0.30 -13.99 -6.52
CA GLU A 28 -0.09 -15.19 -5.73
C GLU A 28 -1.42 -15.83 -5.30
N SER A 29 -1.45 -17.16 -5.24
CA SER A 29 -2.66 -17.92 -4.91
C SER A 29 -3.25 -17.48 -3.56
N PRO A 30 -4.59 -17.47 -3.40
CA PRO A 30 -5.24 -17.09 -2.14
C PRO A 30 -4.79 -17.90 -0.92
N GLU A 31 -4.25 -19.09 -1.15
CA GLU A 31 -3.73 -20.02 -0.13
C GLU A 31 -2.42 -19.57 0.54
N ILE A 32 -1.62 -18.72 -0.10
CA ILE A 32 -0.39 -18.13 0.48
C ILE A 32 -0.59 -16.68 0.91
N ARG A 33 -1.84 -16.19 0.82
CA ARG A 33 -2.21 -14.83 1.18
C ARG A 33 -2.34 -14.69 2.70
N GLU A 34 -1.36 -14.06 3.33
CA GLU A 34 -1.39 -13.79 4.78
C GLU A 34 -2.25 -12.57 5.16
N VAL A 35 -2.44 -11.62 4.23
CA VAL A 35 -3.16 -10.37 4.49
C VAL A 35 -4.27 -10.21 3.47
N SER A 36 -5.51 -10.17 3.94
CA SER A 36 -6.69 -9.93 3.11
C SER A 36 -6.74 -8.49 2.58
N ALA A 37 -7.50 -8.26 1.51
CA ALA A 37 -7.67 -6.92 0.94
C ALA A 37 -8.31 -5.96 1.96
N ALA A 38 -9.24 -6.48 2.77
CA ALA A 38 -9.90 -5.72 3.83
C ALA A 38 -8.92 -5.26 4.92
N GLU A 39 -7.97 -6.11 5.32
CA GLU A 39 -6.93 -5.73 6.28
C GLU A 39 -5.99 -4.66 5.70
N GLY A 40 -5.59 -4.81 4.44
CA GLY A 40 -4.80 -3.79 3.73
C GLY A 40 -5.52 -2.45 3.64
N GLN A 41 -6.82 -2.46 3.35
CA GLN A 41 -7.65 -1.26 3.28
C GLN A 41 -7.86 -0.61 4.65
N ALA A 42 -8.10 -1.41 5.70
CA ALA A 42 -8.21 -0.91 7.08
C ALA A 42 -6.90 -0.26 7.55
N GLN A 43 -5.76 -0.84 7.18
CA GLN A 43 -4.45 -0.28 7.49
C GLN A 43 -4.23 1.05 6.75
N ALA A 44 -4.59 1.13 5.47
CA ALA A 44 -4.50 2.36 4.69
C ALA A 44 -5.38 3.48 5.27
N GLN A 45 -6.60 3.16 5.70
CA GLN A 45 -7.48 4.09 6.42
C GLN A 45 -6.85 4.59 7.72
N THR A 46 -6.22 3.69 8.49
CA THR A 46 -5.50 4.04 9.72
C THR A 46 -4.32 4.99 9.45
N TRP A 47 -3.70 4.86 8.28
CA TRP A 47 -2.60 5.71 7.83
C TRP A 47 -3.08 7.00 7.16
N GLY A 48 -4.35 7.07 6.75
CA GLY A 48 -4.90 8.18 5.99
C GLY A 48 -4.40 8.23 4.55
N VAL A 49 -4.07 7.08 3.96
CA VAL A 49 -3.49 6.94 2.61
C VAL A 49 -4.39 6.09 1.72
N SER A 50 -4.24 6.21 0.40
CA SER A 50 -4.96 5.35 -0.54
C SER A 50 -4.37 3.94 -0.57
N PHE A 51 -5.17 2.91 -0.84
CA PHE A 51 -4.73 1.52 -0.98
C PHE A 51 -4.91 1.05 -2.42
N MET A 52 -3.96 0.30 -2.95
CA MET A 52 -4.07 -0.36 -4.25
C MET A 52 -3.36 -1.72 -4.24
N GLU A 53 -3.99 -2.75 -4.77
CA GLU A 53 -3.32 -4.03 -5.02
C GLU A 53 -2.64 -3.98 -6.38
N THR A 54 -1.37 -4.40 -6.42
CA THR A 54 -0.55 -4.38 -7.63
C THR A 54 0.16 -5.72 -7.81
N SER A 55 0.42 -6.08 -9.06
CA SER A 55 1.29 -7.20 -9.39
C SER A 55 2.35 -6.74 -10.37
N ALA A 56 3.56 -6.50 -9.87
CA ALA A 56 4.72 -6.20 -10.70
C ALA A 56 5.06 -7.34 -11.68
N LYS A 57 4.64 -8.59 -11.38
CA LYS A 57 4.93 -9.78 -12.20
C LYS A 57 3.99 -9.91 -13.39
N THR A 58 2.70 -9.59 -13.22
CA THR A 58 1.69 -9.67 -14.28
C THR A 58 1.43 -8.34 -14.97
N ASN A 59 2.15 -7.28 -14.57
CA ASN A 59 1.95 -5.91 -15.02
C ASN A 59 0.52 -5.39 -14.74
N HIS A 60 -0.21 -6.02 -13.81
CA HIS A 60 -1.54 -5.62 -13.38
C HIS A 60 -1.41 -4.41 -12.44
N ASN A 61 -2.09 -3.32 -12.78
CA ASN A 61 -2.11 -2.04 -12.06
C ASN A 61 -0.79 -1.28 -11.93
N VAL A 62 0.30 -1.71 -12.59
CA VAL A 62 1.58 -0.97 -12.55
C VAL A 62 1.43 0.42 -13.19
N THR A 63 0.63 0.54 -14.26
CA THR A 63 0.38 1.82 -14.95
C THR A 63 -0.62 2.74 -14.24
N GLN A 64 -1.37 2.24 -13.24
CA GLN A 64 -2.27 3.07 -12.42
C GLN A 64 -1.63 3.53 -11.10
N LEU A 65 -0.50 2.92 -10.72
CA LEU A 65 0.25 3.26 -9.51
C LEU A 65 1.31 4.36 -9.74
N PHE A 66 1.75 4.56 -10.99
CA PHE A 66 2.68 5.62 -11.42
C PHE A 66 1.95 6.74 -12.16
#